data_AF-A0A914D1T6-F1
#
_entry.id   AF-A0A914D1T6-F1
#
_cell.length_a   1.000
_cell.length_b   1.000
_cell.length_c   1.000
_cell.angle_alpha   90.00
_cell.angle_beta   90.00
_cell.angle_gamma   90.00
#
_symmetry.space_group_name_H-M   'P 1'
#
loop_
_entity.id
_entity.type
_entity.pdbx_description
1 polymer ?
#
loop_
_entity_poly.entity_id
_entity_poly.type
_entity_poly.pdbx_seq_one_letter_code
_entity_poly.pdbx_strand_id
1 'polypeptide(L)'
;MGDHGPRYGKLRDTKVGMFEDNNPSMFFVVPEKIRANKEIMWTLQTNSNQLLSHYDLYATLVDIVRRSDPFQANKKLILHGTSFLEPLPQPRNCVDLKIPIEYCQCEFNKVSKSNDIMLTRSLAKFMVFTINEKIRQHNYSHLCAFLKLDPRASVEVEEFEPGSGLNIYQVTVQVQPGGGRFWGYFHAKYDKYGKPSYELISESMPRLNTYGGQECPDLHPMITFYCYCRNEKNHFVDPKLGHRIDSYTYVNLTL
;
A
#
# COMPACT_ATOMS: atom_id res chain seq x y z
N MET A 1 -17.74 -1.66 -2.25
CA MET A 1 -16.37 -1.32 -2.73
C MET A 1 -15.42 -2.21 -1.94
N GLY A 2 -14.46 -2.85 -2.61
CA GLY A 2 -13.38 -3.54 -1.89
C GLY A 2 -12.42 -2.54 -1.26
N ASP A 3 -11.79 -2.89 -0.15
CA ASP A 3 -10.67 -2.14 0.42
C ASP A 3 -9.33 -2.54 -0.23
N HIS A 4 -9.27 -3.75 -0.79
CA HIS A 4 -8.16 -4.30 -1.55
C HIS A 4 -8.63 -5.45 -2.48
N GLY A 5 -7.75 -5.96 -3.34
CA GLY A 5 -7.97 -7.19 -4.09
C GLY A 5 -7.48 -8.46 -3.37
N PRO A 6 -7.21 -9.57 -4.06
CA PRO A 6 -6.84 -10.83 -3.41
C PRO A 6 -5.44 -10.77 -2.76
N ARG A 7 -5.40 -10.67 -1.42
CA ARG A 7 -4.16 -10.58 -0.61
C ARG A 7 -3.45 -11.89 -0.31
N TYR A 8 -4.08 -13.02 -0.58
CA TYR A 8 -3.59 -14.32 -0.12
C TYR A 8 -3.64 -15.38 -1.23
N GLY A 9 -2.82 -16.41 -1.04
CA GLY A 9 -2.71 -17.54 -1.95
C GLY A 9 -1.81 -17.27 -3.15
N LYS A 10 -1.63 -18.28 -3.99
CA LYS A 10 -0.67 -18.29 -5.10
C LYS A 10 -0.88 -17.16 -6.12
N LEU A 11 -2.10 -16.62 -6.20
CA LEU A 11 -2.39 -15.51 -7.10
C LEU A 11 -1.58 -14.26 -6.71
N ARG A 12 -1.52 -13.94 -5.41
CA ARG A 12 -0.81 -12.77 -4.88
C ARG A 12 0.70 -12.75 -5.20
N ASP A 13 1.29 -13.93 -5.41
CA ASP A 13 2.70 -14.09 -5.76
C ASP A 13 2.99 -13.78 -7.24
N THR A 14 1.96 -13.70 -8.08
CA THR A 14 2.10 -13.35 -9.50
C THR A 14 2.08 -11.84 -9.69
N LYS A 15 2.70 -11.33 -10.78
CA LYS A 15 2.64 -9.89 -11.13
C LYS A 15 1.21 -9.37 -11.22
N VAL A 16 0.31 -10.17 -11.79
CA VAL A 16 -1.12 -9.84 -11.90
C VAL A 16 -1.77 -9.76 -10.52
N GLY A 17 -1.52 -10.72 -9.62
CA GLY A 17 -2.08 -10.66 -8.28
C GLY A 17 -1.53 -9.53 -7.42
N MET A 18 -0.27 -9.13 -7.62
CA MET A 18 0.28 -7.92 -6.99
C MET A 18 -0.43 -6.65 -7.49
N PHE A 19 -0.72 -6.59 -8.79
CA PHE A 19 -1.51 -5.51 -9.38
C PHE A 19 -2.94 -5.49 -8.82
N GLU A 20 -3.61 -6.65 -8.81
CA GLU A 20 -4.98 -6.79 -8.34
C GLU A 20 -5.14 -6.52 -6.84
N ASP A 21 -4.15 -6.84 -5.99
CA ASP A 21 -4.17 -6.48 -4.56
C ASP A 21 -4.40 -4.96 -4.37
N ASN A 22 -3.78 -4.15 -5.22
CA ASN A 22 -3.91 -2.70 -5.22
C ASN A 22 -5.07 -2.19 -6.09
N ASN A 23 -5.90 -3.08 -6.64
CA ASN A 23 -7.02 -2.76 -7.52
C ASN A 23 -8.38 -3.18 -6.94
N PRO A 24 -8.84 -2.51 -5.87
CA PRO A 24 -10.14 -2.81 -5.31
C PRO A 24 -11.26 -2.58 -6.33
N SER A 25 -12.18 -3.54 -6.42
CA SER A 25 -13.36 -3.38 -7.27
C SER A 25 -14.38 -2.41 -6.64
N MET A 26 -14.86 -1.47 -7.45
CA MET A 26 -15.98 -0.59 -7.11
C MET A 26 -17.10 -0.73 -8.13
N PHE A 27 -18.33 -0.89 -7.64
CA PHE A 27 -19.54 -0.88 -8.46
C PHE A 27 -20.40 0.32 -8.08
N PHE A 28 -20.85 1.08 -9.07
CA PHE A 28 -21.73 2.23 -8.87
C PHE A 28 -23.10 1.94 -9.52
N VAL A 29 -24.13 1.73 -8.70
CA VAL A 29 -25.48 1.42 -9.20
C VAL A 29 -26.32 2.69 -9.19
N VAL A 30 -26.64 3.20 -10.37
CA VAL A 30 -27.46 4.41 -10.53
C VAL A 30 -28.94 4.08 -10.29
N PRO A 31 -29.68 4.85 -9.46
CA PRO A 31 -31.12 4.68 -9.29
C PRO A 31 -31.90 4.85 -10.59
N GLU A 32 -32.95 4.06 -10.80
CA GLU A 32 -33.73 4.03 -12.05
C GLU A 32 -34.20 5.42 -12.51
N LYS A 33 -34.71 6.24 -11.58
CA LYS A 33 -35.18 7.61 -11.84
C LYS A 33 -34.09 8.53 -12.40
N ILE A 34 -32.80 8.26 -12.10
CA ILE A 34 -31.67 9.08 -12.54
C ILE A 34 -31.12 8.58 -13.89
N ARG A 35 -31.34 7.29 -14.24
CA ARG A 35 -30.82 6.69 -15.49
C ARG A 35 -31.35 7.36 -16.76
N ALA A 36 -32.50 8.03 -16.69
CA ALA A 36 -33.04 8.81 -17.81
C ALA A 36 -32.21 10.07 -18.12
N ASN A 37 -31.40 10.56 -17.17
CA ASN A 37 -30.49 11.68 -17.39
C ASN A 37 -29.27 11.21 -18.19
N LYS A 38 -29.30 11.48 -19.50
CA LYS A 38 -28.25 11.07 -20.45
C LYS A 38 -26.89 11.70 -20.13
N GLU A 39 -26.86 12.91 -19.60
CA GLU A 39 -25.63 13.62 -19.25
C GLU A 39 -24.93 12.94 -18.07
N ILE A 40 -25.66 12.69 -16.98
CA ILE A 40 -25.12 11.97 -15.82
C ILE A 40 -24.64 10.57 -16.22
N MET A 41 -25.44 9.84 -17.02
CA MET A 41 -25.06 8.50 -17.47
C MET A 41 -23.82 8.52 -18.37
N TRP A 42 -23.71 9.48 -19.29
CA TRP A 42 -22.54 9.65 -20.14
C TRP A 42 -21.28 9.99 -19.34
N THR A 43 -21.38 10.91 -18.39
CA THR A 43 -20.27 11.30 -17.52
C THR A 43 -19.81 10.12 -16.66
N LEU A 44 -20.73 9.38 -16.04
CA LEU A 44 -20.40 8.17 -15.27
C LEU A 44 -19.71 7.10 -16.13
N GLN A 45 -20.19 6.84 -17.35
CA GLN A 45 -19.57 5.87 -18.27
C GLN A 45 -18.19 6.33 -18.75
N THR A 46 -18.01 7.63 -18.97
CA THR A 46 -16.73 8.18 -19.38
C THR A 46 -15.72 8.12 -18.23
N ASN A 47 -16.16 8.46 -17.02
CA ASN A 47 -15.33 8.44 -15.81
C ASN A 47 -14.98 7.01 -15.36
N SER A 48 -15.82 6.00 -15.64
CA SER A 48 -15.52 4.61 -15.28
C SER A 48 -14.32 4.01 -16.02
N ASN A 49 -13.86 4.64 -17.10
CA ASN A 49 -12.69 4.22 -17.87
C ASN A 49 -11.41 4.97 -17.50
N GLN A 50 -11.42 5.70 -16.39
CA GLN A 50 -10.29 6.53 -15.95
C GLN A 50 -9.74 6.05 -14.60
N LEU A 51 -8.52 6.47 -14.28
CA LEU A 51 -7.94 6.24 -12.96
C LEU A 51 -8.69 7.05 -11.89
N LEU A 52 -9.21 6.38 -10.88
CA LEU A 52 -9.98 6.97 -9.78
C LEU A 52 -9.25 6.77 -8.44
N SER A 53 -9.57 7.64 -7.49
CA SER A 53 -9.07 7.55 -6.12
C SER A 53 -10.21 7.56 -5.10
N HIS A 54 -9.91 7.16 -3.86
CA HIS A 54 -10.85 7.28 -2.75
C HIS A 54 -11.25 8.75 -2.47
N TYR A 55 -10.42 9.72 -2.85
CA TYR A 55 -10.77 11.13 -2.75
C TYR A 55 -11.90 11.52 -3.71
N ASP A 56 -11.93 10.93 -4.91
CA ASP A 56 -13.00 11.15 -5.89
C ASP A 56 -14.31 10.52 -5.41
N LEU A 57 -14.25 9.33 -4.81
CA LEU A 57 -15.43 8.72 -4.18
C LEU A 57 -15.98 9.61 -3.08
N TYR A 58 -15.11 10.09 -2.17
CA TYR A 58 -15.53 11.01 -1.11
C TYR A 58 -16.17 12.29 -1.69
N ALA A 59 -15.55 12.88 -2.72
CA ALA A 59 -16.12 14.03 -3.42
C ALA A 59 -17.47 13.74 -4.07
N THR A 60 -17.66 12.55 -4.63
CA THR A 60 -18.92 12.08 -5.21
C THR A 60 -20.02 11.96 -4.16
N LEU A 61 -19.71 11.38 -2.99
CA LEU A 61 -20.68 11.27 -1.90
C LEU A 61 -21.09 12.66 -1.37
N VAL A 62 -20.13 13.58 -1.23
CA VAL A 62 -20.41 14.96 -0.85
C VAL A 62 -21.29 15.66 -1.90
N ASP A 63 -21.03 15.44 -3.19
CA ASP A 63 -21.83 15.98 -4.28
C ASP A 63 -23.27 15.44 -4.27
N ILE A 64 -23.46 14.13 -4.09
CA ILE A 64 -24.79 13.52 -3.95
C ILE A 64 -25.59 14.16 -2.82
N VAL A 65 -24.97 14.35 -1.64
CA VAL A 65 -25.62 15.00 -0.50
C VAL A 65 -25.97 16.44 -0.82
N ARG A 66 -25.06 17.21 -1.42
CA ARG A 66 -25.31 18.62 -1.78
C ARG A 66 -26.40 18.81 -2.82
N ARG A 67 -26.54 17.88 -3.78
CA ARG A 67 -27.63 17.90 -4.77
C ARG A 67 -28.99 17.55 -4.15
N SER A 68 -28.97 16.80 -3.05
CA SER A 68 -30.19 16.34 -2.36
C SER A 68 -30.63 17.30 -1.25
N ASP A 69 -29.71 18.06 -0.66
CA ASP A 69 -29.95 18.97 0.46
C ASP A 69 -29.49 20.42 0.14
N PRO A 70 -30.43 21.35 -0.11
CA PRO A 70 -30.14 22.77 -0.35
C PRO A 70 -29.32 23.44 0.77
N PHE A 71 -29.42 22.97 2.02
CA PHE A 71 -28.67 23.54 3.14
C PHE A 71 -27.18 23.21 3.09
N GLN A 72 -26.79 22.14 2.39
CA GLN A 72 -25.37 21.75 2.23
C GLN A 72 -24.74 22.38 0.98
N ALA A 73 -25.54 22.82 0.02
CA ALA A 73 -25.06 23.37 -1.26
C ALA A 73 -24.11 24.56 -1.07
N ASN A 74 -24.34 25.40 -0.05
CA ASN A 74 -23.57 26.62 0.19
C ASN A 74 -22.35 26.45 1.11
N LYS A 75 -22.12 25.26 1.67
CA LYS A 75 -20.94 25.03 2.51
C LYS A 75 -19.69 24.90 1.66
N LYS A 76 -18.73 25.80 1.84
CA LYS A 76 -17.40 25.69 1.21
C LYS A 76 -16.62 24.55 1.88
N LEU A 77 -16.47 23.43 1.16
CA LEU A 77 -15.53 22.37 1.53
C LEU A 77 -14.41 22.32 0.50
N ILE A 78 -13.18 22.17 0.98
CA ILE A 78 -12.02 21.87 0.16
C ILE A 78 -11.96 20.35 0.02
N LEU A 79 -12.14 19.85 -1.20
CA LEU A 79 -12.09 18.42 -1.52
C LEU A 79 -10.82 18.14 -2.30
N HIS A 80 -10.20 16.98 -2.05
CA HIS A 80 -9.02 16.56 -2.80
C HIS A 80 -9.34 15.86 -4.11
N GLY A 81 -10.55 15.28 -4.24
CA GLY A 81 -11.00 14.59 -5.46
C GLY A 81 -12.12 15.32 -6.18
N THR A 82 -12.53 14.76 -7.30
CA THR A 82 -13.61 15.26 -8.15
C THR A 82 -14.77 14.26 -8.17
N SER A 83 -16.00 14.77 -8.12
CA SER A 83 -17.21 13.92 -8.19
C SER A 83 -17.27 13.15 -9.52
N PHE A 84 -17.64 11.87 -9.47
CA PHE A 84 -17.90 11.05 -10.65
C PHE A 84 -19.10 11.53 -11.47
N LEU A 85 -19.93 12.42 -10.91
CA LEU A 85 -21.07 13.02 -11.58
C LEU A 85 -20.69 14.21 -12.48
N GLU A 86 -19.41 14.61 -12.46
CA GLU A 86 -18.85 15.71 -13.26
C GLU A 86 -17.68 15.21 -14.12
N PRO A 87 -17.34 15.88 -15.23
CA PRO A 87 -16.16 15.54 -16.01
C PRO A 87 -14.88 15.59 -15.16
N LEU A 88 -14.09 14.51 -15.17
CA LEU A 88 -12.86 14.45 -14.40
C LEU A 88 -11.72 15.25 -15.08
N PRO A 89 -10.97 16.07 -14.31
CA PRO A 89 -9.86 16.86 -14.86
C PRO A 89 -8.75 15.95 -15.40
N GLN A 90 -8.08 16.41 -16.47
CA GLN A 90 -6.97 15.71 -17.13
C GLN A 90 -5.69 16.56 -17.08
N PRO A 91 -4.49 15.94 -17.12
CA PRO A 91 -4.24 14.49 -17.05
C PRO A 91 -4.55 13.90 -15.66
N ARG A 92 -4.67 12.56 -15.57
CA ARG A 92 -4.78 11.84 -14.30
C ARG A 92 -3.65 10.84 -14.17
N ASN A 93 -2.80 11.05 -13.18
CA ASN A 93 -1.74 10.12 -12.78
C ASN A 93 -1.73 9.97 -11.25
N CYS A 94 -0.93 9.06 -10.73
CA CYS A 94 -0.88 8.80 -9.30
C CYS A 94 -0.45 10.02 -8.46
N VAL A 95 0.33 10.95 -9.01
CA VAL A 95 0.70 12.19 -8.32
C VAL A 95 -0.50 13.12 -8.18
N ASP A 96 -1.22 13.37 -9.28
CA ASP A 96 -2.40 14.23 -9.30
C ASP A 96 -3.51 13.69 -8.38
N LEU A 97 -3.62 12.36 -8.30
CA LEU A 97 -4.62 11.67 -7.49
C LEU A 97 -4.16 11.35 -6.07
N LYS A 98 -2.94 11.76 -5.71
CA LYS A 98 -2.34 11.49 -4.40
C LYS A 98 -2.36 10.00 -4.04
N ILE A 99 -2.20 9.14 -5.05
CA ILE A 99 -2.07 7.71 -4.90
C ILE A 99 -0.59 7.42 -4.61
N PRO A 100 -0.24 6.85 -3.45
CA PRO A 100 1.13 6.48 -3.14
C PRO A 100 1.72 5.55 -4.20
N ILE A 101 3.02 5.67 -4.46
CA ILE A 101 3.67 4.94 -5.57
C ILE A 101 3.58 3.41 -5.42
N GLU A 102 3.51 2.89 -4.19
CA GLU A 102 3.30 1.47 -3.90
C GLU A 102 1.89 0.95 -4.24
N TYR A 103 0.91 1.85 -4.35
CA TYR A 103 -0.48 1.55 -4.74
C TYR A 103 -0.80 2.03 -6.15
N CYS A 104 0.17 2.65 -6.83
CA CYS A 104 -0.01 3.17 -8.17
C CYS A 104 -0.13 2.04 -9.19
N GLN A 105 -1.21 2.06 -9.97
CA GLN A 105 -1.49 1.08 -11.03
C GLN A 105 -0.99 1.50 -12.42
N CYS A 106 -0.34 2.66 -12.53
CA CYS A 106 0.25 3.05 -13.81
C CYS A 106 1.35 2.04 -14.19
N GLU A 107 1.40 1.70 -15.48
CA GLU A 107 2.49 0.89 -16.00
C GLU A 107 3.74 1.76 -16.14
N PHE A 108 4.85 1.26 -15.60
CA PHE A 108 6.14 1.93 -15.64
C PHE A 108 7.20 1.00 -16.19
N ASN A 109 8.14 1.55 -16.94
CA ASN A 109 9.30 0.82 -17.40
C ASN A 109 10.19 0.46 -16.21
N LYS A 110 10.57 -0.81 -16.10
CA LYS A 110 11.43 -1.31 -15.03
C LYS A 110 12.58 -2.13 -15.61
N VAL A 111 13.80 -1.89 -15.13
CA VAL A 111 14.98 -2.67 -15.51
C VAL A 111 15.67 -3.22 -14.27
N SER A 112 15.94 -4.52 -14.28
CA SER A 112 16.65 -5.18 -13.18
C SER A 112 18.06 -4.59 -13.01
N LYS A 113 18.40 -4.25 -11.77
CA LYS A 113 19.73 -3.84 -11.30
C LYS A 113 20.28 -4.78 -10.23
N SER A 114 19.64 -5.93 -10.02
CA SER A 114 20.04 -6.92 -8.99
C SER A 114 21.49 -7.44 -9.17
N ASN A 115 22.09 -7.30 -10.35
CA ASN A 115 23.48 -7.66 -10.61
C ASN A 115 24.50 -6.57 -10.19
N ASP A 116 24.06 -5.34 -9.90
CA ASP A 116 24.92 -4.32 -9.31
C ASP A 116 25.05 -4.57 -7.81
N ILE A 117 26.12 -5.27 -7.43
CA ILE A 117 26.36 -5.72 -6.05
C ILE A 117 26.44 -4.54 -5.08
N MET A 118 27.06 -3.42 -5.49
CA MET A 118 27.28 -2.28 -4.61
C MET A 118 25.97 -1.55 -4.33
N LEU A 119 25.22 -1.20 -5.39
CA LEU A 119 23.91 -0.57 -5.30
C LEU A 119 22.92 -1.44 -4.52
N THR A 120 22.87 -2.73 -4.86
CA THR A 120 21.95 -3.69 -4.25
C THR A 120 22.21 -3.83 -2.75
N ARG A 121 23.48 -3.97 -2.35
CA ARG A 121 23.86 -4.10 -0.94
C ARG A 121 23.59 -2.83 -0.14
N SER A 122 23.82 -1.66 -0.72
CA SER A 122 23.59 -0.38 -0.02
C SER A 122 22.10 -0.09 0.15
N LEU A 123 21.28 -0.30 -0.88
CA LEU A 123 19.81 -0.18 -0.81
C LEU A 123 19.20 -1.17 0.19
N ALA A 124 19.61 -2.45 0.14
CA ALA A 124 19.10 -3.47 1.05
C ALA A 124 19.39 -3.13 2.53
N LYS A 125 20.61 -2.66 2.81
CA LYS A 125 20.99 -2.21 4.15
C LYS A 125 20.17 -1.01 4.59
N PHE A 126 19.98 -0.03 3.71
CA PHE A 126 19.17 1.15 4.00
C PHE A 126 17.71 0.79 4.30
N MET A 127 17.12 -0.11 3.52
CA MET A 127 15.76 -0.60 3.74
C MET A 127 15.60 -1.28 5.11
N VAL A 128 16.47 -2.24 5.45
CA VAL A 128 16.41 -2.93 6.74
C VAL A 128 16.70 -1.97 7.91
N PHE A 129 17.59 -1.01 7.72
CA PHE A 129 17.79 0.08 8.69
C PHE A 129 16.50 0.88 8.90
N THR A 130 15.83 1.28 7.82
CA THR A 130 14.59 2.06 7.86
C THR A 130 13.47 1.31 8.57
N ILE A 131 13.35 0.00 8.34
CA ILE A 131 12.38 -0.86 9.04
C ILE A 131 12.65 -0.87 10.55
N ASN A 132 13.90 -1.12 10.97
CA ASN A 132 14.25 -1.14 12.38
C ASN A 132 14.06 0.24 13.04
N GLU A 133 14.31 1.33 12.31
CA GLU A 133 14.07 2.68 12.79
C GLU A 133 12.57 2.96 12.97
N LYS A 134 11.69 2.51 12.07
CA LYS A 134 10.23 2.62 12.25
C LYS A 134 9.79 1.90 13.54
N ILE A 135 10.28 0.69 13.79
CA ILE A 135 10.03 -0.06 15.04
C ILE A 135 10.49 0.75 16.26
N ARG A 136 11.69 1.34 16.20
CA ARG A 136 12.29 2.12 17.28
C ARG A 136 11.51 3.40 17.58
N GLN A 137 11.14 4.15 16.54
CA GLN A 137 10.40 5.41 16.66
C GLN A 137 9.00 5.21 17.25
N HIS A 138 8.39 4.04 17.05
CA HIS A 138 7.12 3.66 17.67
C HIS A 138 7.30 2.98 19.04
N ASN A 139 8.50 2.99 19.62
CA ASN A 139 8.83 2.42 20.94
C ASN A 139 8.64 0.89 21.07
N TYR A 140 8.64 0.14 19.98
CA TYR A 140 8.45 -1.31 20.00
C TYR A 140 9.75 -2.13 20.00
N SER A 141 10.92 -1.50 20.11
CA SER A 141 12.22 -2.21 20.12
C SER A 141 12.39 -3.20 21.27
N HIS A 142 11.62 -3.06 22.36
CA HIS A 142 11.63 -4.01 23.47
C HIS A 142 10.86 -5.30 23.15
N LEU A 143 9.84 -5.23 22.28
CA LEU A 143 9.03 -6.38 21.84
C LEU A 143 9.56 -6.99 20.54
N CYS A 144 9.95 -6.17 19.56
CA CYS A 144 10.32 -6.62 18.23
C CYS A 144 11.81 -6.94 18.12
N ALA A 145 12.15 -8.11 17.61
CA ALA A 145 13.52 -8.52 17.33
C ALA A 145 14.17 -7.57 16.31
N PHE A 146 15.46 -7.30 16.49
CA PHE A 146 16.21 -6.51 15.53
C PHE A 146 16.39 -7.32 14.23
N LEU A 147 15.89 -6.77 13.12
CA LEU A 147 15.89 -7.44 11.83
C LEU A 147 17.22 -7.25 11.11
N LYS A 148 17.70 -8.31 10.45
CA LYS A 148 18.93 -8.33 9.64
C LYS A 148 18.63 -8.93 8.27
N LEU A 149 19.38 -8.54 7.25
CA LEU A 149 19.30 -9.19 5.94
C LEU A 149 19.60 -10.69 6.07
N ASP A 150 18.79 -11.52 5.40
CA ASP A 150 19.08 -12.96 5.29
C ASP A 150 20.25 -13.16 4.32
N PRO A 151 21.40 -13.69 4.76
CA PRO A 151 22.57 -13.86 3.90
C PRO A 151 22.37 -14.92 2.80
N ARG A 152 21.32 -15.73 2.89
CA ARG A 152 21.00 -16.79 1.91
C ARG A 152 19.98 -16.34 0.87
N ALA A 153 19.33 -15.19 1.07
CA ALA A 153 18.30 -14.69 0.16
C ALA A 153 18.90 -13.70 -0.85
N SER A 154 18.41 -13.75 -2.08
CA SER A 154 18.71 -12.72 -3.08
C SER A 154 17.99 -11.42 -2.74
N VAL A 155 18.65 -10.29 -3.01
CA VAL A 155 18.01 -8.97 -3.03
C VAL A 155 17.62 -8.68 -4.47
N GLU A 156 16.38 -8.22 -4.66
CA GLU A 156 15.88 -7.82 -5.97
C GLU A 156 15.83 -6.30 -6.03
N VAL A 157 16.39 -5.72 -7.09
CA VAL A 157 16.37 -4.27 -7.34
C VAL A 157 15.95 -4.02 -8.78
N GLU A 158 14.92 -3.20 -8.95
CA GLU A 158 14.45 -2.73 -10.26
C GLU A 158 14.53 -1.20 -10.32
N GLU A 159 15.23 -0.66 -11.32
CA GLU A 159 15.24 0.77 -11.63
C GLU A 159 13.96 1.14 -12.36
N PHE A 160 13.31 2.20 -11.86
CA PHE A 160 12.07 2.75 -12.38
C PHE A 160 12.34 3.85 -13.42
N GLU A 161 11.64 3.78 -14.56
CA GLU A 161 11.80 4.68 -15.72
C GLU A 161 13.29 4.93 -16.03
N PRO A 162 14.05 3.88 -16.39
CA PRO A 162 15.50 3.99 -16.61
C PRO A 162 15.82 5.04 -17.68
N GLY A 163 16.80 5.90 -17.40
CA GLY A 163 17.18 7.01 -18.28
C GLY A 163 16.38 8.31 -18.09
N SER A 164 15.34 8.31 -17.25
CA SER A 164 14.60 9.52 -16.85
C SER A 164 15.40 10.46 -15.93
N GLY A 165 16.49 9.97 -15.33
CA GLY A 165 17.27 10.69 -14.31
C GLY A 165 16.64 10.69 -12.91
N LEU A 166 15.50 10.02 -12.71
CA LEU A 166 14.80 9.96 -11.43
C LEU A 166 15.54 9.14 -10.36
N ASN A 167 16.38 8.17 -10.76
CA ASN A 167 17.12 7.27 -9.86
C ASN A 167 16.24 6.64 -8.76
N ILE A 168 15.06 6.16 -9.15
CA ILE A 168 14.11 5.49 -8.27
C ILE A 168 14.28 3.98 -8.41
N TYR A 169 14.33 3.28 -7.29
CA TYR A 169 14.52 1.83 -7.23
C TYR A 169 13.44 1.17 -6.40
N GLN A 170 12.78 0.16 -6.97
CA GLN A 170 12.00 -0.79 -6.20
C GLN A 170 12.96 -1.84 -5.62
N VAL A 171 12.92 -2.03 -4.32
CA VAL A 171 13.83 -2.94 -3.60
C VAL A 171 13.01 -3.99 -2.88
N THR A 172 13.35 -5.26 -3.05
CA THR A 172 12.79 -6.37 -2.29
C THR A 172 13.89 -7.07 -1.51
N VAL A 173 13.68 -7.23 -0.19
CA VAL A 173 14.62 -7.91 0.72
C VAL A 173 13.92 -9.00 1.50
N GLN A 174 14.67 -10.02 1.91
CA GLN A 174 14.26 -10.96 2.94
C GLN A 174 15.11 -10.77 4.19
N VAL A 175 14.47 -10.81 5.37
CA VAL A 175 15.12 -10.59 6.66
C VAL A 175 15.02 -11.79 7.59
N GLN A 176 15.87 -11.78 8.60
CA GLN A 176 15.82 -12.65 9.77
C GLN A 176 15.81 -11.83 11.06
N PRO A 177 15.21 -12.32 12.15
CA PRO A 177 14.39 -13.55 12.23
C PRO A 177 13.04 -13.41 11.49
N GLY A 178 12.29 -14.51 11.39
CA GLY A 178 10.92 -14.53 10.86
C GLY A 178 10.78 -14.73 9.34
N GLY A 179 11.87 -14.57 8.56
CA GLY A 179 11.83 -14.78 7.12
C GLY A 179 10.95 -13.76 6.38
N GLY A 180 10.72 -12.58 6.97
CA GLY A 180 9.87 -11.56 6.38
C GLY A 180 10.44 -11.06 5.06
N ARG A 181 9.63 -11.08 4.00
CA ARG A 181 9.98 -10.53 2.69
C ARG A 181 9.29 -9.18 2.55
N PHE A 182 10.05 -8.11 2.38
CA PHE A 182 9.54 -6.74 2.31
C PHE A 182 9.90 -6.11 0.99
N TRP A 183 9.10 -5.16 0.53
CA TRP A 183 9.44 -4.34 -0.63
C TRP A 183 9.15 -2.85 -0.40
N GLY A 184 9.74 -1.96 -1.21
CA GLY A 184 9.46 -0.52 -1.20
C GLY A 184 10.23 0.25 -2.26
N TYR A 185 9.83 1.50 -2.52
CA TYR A 185 10.50 2.40 -3.47
C TYR A 185 11.43 3.40 -2.78
N PHE A 186 12.63 3.57 -3.34
CA PHE A 186 13.66 4.44 -2.81
C PHE A 186 14.22 5.37 -3.89
N HIS A 187 14.37 6.66 -3.57
CA HIS A 187 15.07 7.61 -4.41
C HIS A 187 16.55 7.64 -4.00
N ALA A 188 17.45 7.40 -4.94
CA ALA A 188 18.88 7.56 -4.73
C ALA A 188 19.35 8.96 -5.16
N LYS A 189 19.95 9.69 -4.21
CA LYS A 189 20.62 10.99 -4.46
C LYS A 189 22.12 10.80 -4.33
N TYR A 190 22.87 11.28 -5.30
CA TYR A 190 24.33 11.18 -5.33
C TYR A 190 24.95 12.53 -5.02
N ASP A 191 25.93 12.54 -4.12
CA ASP A 191 26.74 13.74 -3.89
C ASP A 191 27.75 13.98 -5.03
N LYS A 192 28.50 15.08 -4.95
CA LYS A 192 29.52 15.45 -5.95
C LYS A 192 30.67 14.42 -6.08
N TYR A 193 30.78 13.47 -5.16
CA TYR A 193 31.76 12.39 -5.17
C TYR A 193 31.15 11.05 -5.61
N GLY A 194 29.88 11.03 -6.01
CA GLY A 194 29.17 9.83 -6.41
C GLY A 194 28.74 8.95 -5.22
N LYS A 195 28.78 9.45 -3.98
CA LYS A 195 28.30 8.70 -2.82
C LYS A 195 26.77 8.75 -2.77
N PRO A 196 26.08 7.60 -2.72
CA PRO A 196 24.63 7.59 -2.66
C PRO A 196 24.11 7.90 -1.24
N SER A 197 22.97 8.56 -1.20
CA SER A 197 22.04 8.66 -0.08
C SER A 197 20.67 8.22 -0.58
N TYR A 198 19.85 7.68 0.32
CA TYR A 198 18.55 7.12 -0.03
C TYR A 198 17.44 7.80 0.75
N GLU A 199 16.30 7.96 0.10
CA GLU A 199 15.06 8.44 0.68
C GLU A 199 13.96 7.43 0.36
N LEU A 200 13.19 7.02 1.37
CA LEU A 200 12.02 6.19 1.17
C LEU A 200 10.93 7.04 0.51
N ILE A 201 10.47 6.65 -0.68
CA ILE A 201 9.38 7.32 -1.40
C ILE A 201 8.02 6.72 -0.99
N SER A 202 7.98 5.42 -0.76
CA SER A 202 6.78 4.75 -0.30
C SER A 202 6.35 5.23 1.09
N GLU A 203 5.04 5.30 1.36
CA GLU A 203 4.53 5.56 2.71
C GLU A 203 4.98 4.46 3.68
N SER A 204 5.02 3.22 3.18
CA SER A 204 5.48 2.06 3.92
C SER A 204 6.34 1.11 3.07
N MET A 205 6.91 0.11 3.74
CA MET A 205 7.60 -1.03 3.12
C MET A 205 6.79 -2.30 3.42
N PRO A 206 5.71 -2.59 2.68
CA PRO A 206 4.81 -3.70 2.99
C PRO A 206 5.50 -5.06 2.93
N ARG A 207 5.02 -5.99 3.76
CA ARG A 207 5.47 -7.39 3.79
C ARG A 207 4.72 -8.20 2.72
N LEU A 208 5.45 -8.94 1.90
CA LEU A 208 4.93 -9.77 0.80
C LEU A 208 4.43 -11.14 1.25
N ASN A 209 4.97 -11.68 2.35
CA ASN A 209 4.60 -12.99 2.86
C ASN A 209 3.85 -12.90 4.19
N THR A 210 3.07 -13.93 4.49
CA THR A 210 2.31 -14.05 5.74
C THR A 210 3.23 -13.90 6.96
N TYR A 211 2.74 -13.18 7.96
CA TYR A 211 3.43 -12.96 9.23
C TYR A 211 2.73 -13.62 10.42
N GLY A 212 1.54 -14.20 10.23
CA GLY A 212 0.73 -14.81 11.28
C GLY A 212 1.52 -15.75 12.18
N GLY A 213 1.34 -15.58 13.50
CA GLY A 213 2.08 -16.29 14.54
C GLY A 213 3.47 -15.72 14.83
N GLN A 214 3.85 -14.58 14.24
CA GLN A 214 5.10 -13.87 14.53
C GLN A 214 4.86 -12.49 15.16
N GLU A 215 3.63 -11.98 15.10
CA GLU A 215 3.20 -10.71 15.66
C GLU A 215 3.32 -10.66 17.19
N CYS A 216 3.68 -9.49 17.73
CA CYS A 216 3.50 -9.22 19.14
C CYS A 216 2.08 -8.69 19.42
N PRO A 217 1.53 -8.93 20.62
CA PRO A 217 0.29 -8.29 21.05
C PRO A 217 0.45 -6.77 21.12
N ASP A 218 -0.68 -6.05 20.98
CA ASP A 218 -0.79 -4.60 21.21
C ASP A 218 0.15 -3.71 20.38
N LEU A 219 0.54 -4.18 19.19
CA LEU A 219 1.29 -3.38 18.23
C LEU A 219 0.39 -2.41 17.48
N HIS A 220 0.93 -1.21 17.22
CA HIS A 220 0.33 -0.28 16.28
C HIS A 220 0.20 -0.95 14.90
N PRO A 221 -0.94 -0.82 14.17
CA PRO A 221 -1.18 -1.50 12.90
C PRO A 221 -0.06 -1.30 11.85
N MET A 222 0.54 -0.11 11.81
CA MET A 222 1.67 0.22 10.93
C MET A 222 2.98 -0.53 11.25
N ILE A 223 3.09 -1.14 12.42
CA ILE A 223 4.30 -1.86 12.89
C ILE A 223 4.08 -3.37 12.93
N THR A 224 2.84 -3.83 13.01
CA THR A 224 2.49 -5.25 13.13
C THR A 224 3.21 -6.13 12.11
N PHE A 225 3.25 -5.72 10.84
CA PHE A 225 3.88 -6.50 9.77
C PHE A 225 5.41 -6.41 9.74
N TYR A 226 6.03 -5.45 10.44
CA TYR A 226 7.48 -5.36 10.62
C TYR A 226 7.99 -6.18 11.78
N CYS A 227 7.17 -6.40 12.79
CA CYS A 227 7.62 -6.98 14.04
C CYS A 227 7.77 -8.50 13.93
N TYR A 228 8.90 -9.00 14.44
CA TYR A 228 9.04 -10.40 14.84
C TYR A 228 9.19 -10.45 16.35
N CYS A 229 8.28 -11.13 17.06
CA CYS A 229 8.26 -11.04 18.51
C CYS A 229 9.50 -11.68 19.17
N ARG A 230 10.16 -10.92 20.05
CA ARG A 230 11.17 -11.43 20.98
C ARG A 230 10.41 -12.20 22.04
N ASN A 231 10.19 -13.49 21.82
CA ASN A 231 9.59 -14.31 22.86
C ASN A 231 10.42 -14.21 24.15
N GLU A 232 9.90 -13.57 25.21
CA GLU A 232 10.12 -14.08 26.55
C GLU A 232 9.25 -15.35 26.68
N LYS A 233 9.79 -16.47 26.18
CA LYS A 233 9.19 -17.81 26.15
C LYS A 233 8.03 -18.01 25.17
N ASN A 234 8.32 -18.83 24.16
CA ASN A 234 7.41 -19.74 23.48
C ASN A 234 6.00 -19.88 24.10
N HIS A 235 5.03 -19.12 23.59
CA HIS A 235 3.68 -19.66 23.50
C HIS A 235 3.64 -20.57 22.27
N PHE A 236 4.17 -21.79 22.43
CA PHE A 236 3.74 -22.91 21.60
C PHE A 236 2.23 -23.03 21.81
N VAL A 237 1.44 -22.61 20.83
CA VAL A 237 0.10 -23.15 20.67
C VAL A 237 0.32 -24.57 20.17
N ASP A 238 0.14 -25.52 21.09
CA ASP A 238 0.10 -26.95 20.78
C ASP A 238 -0.94 -27.19 19.66
N PRO A 239 -0.56 -27.83 18.52
CA PRO A 239 -1.51 -28.16 17.46
C PRO A 239 -2.63 -29.13 17.88
N LYS A 240 -2.63 -29.63 19.12
CA LYS A 240 -3.56 -30.65 19.62
C LYS A 240 -4.60 -30.19 20.64
N LEU A 241 -4.65 -28.90 21.01
CA LEU A 241 -5.71 -28.41 21.90
C LEU A 241 -6.76 -27.64 21.11
N GLY A 242 -7.86 -28.35 20.83
CA GLY A 242 -9.06 -27.80 20.21
C GLY A 242 -9.64 -26.62 20.99
N HIS A 243 -10.16 -25.67 20.21
CA HIS A 243 -11.15 -24.65 20.55
C HIS A 243 -11.14 -24.10 21.99
N ARG A 244 -10.70 -22.85 22.12
CA ARG A 244 -11.49 -21.83 22.82
C ARG A 244 -11.71 -20.65 21.89
N ILE A 245 -12.94 -20.56 21.38
CA ILE A 245 -13.47 -19.35 20.79
C ILE A 245 -13.92 -18.51 21.99
N ASP A 246 -13.11 -17.54 22.40
CA ASP A 246 -13.62 -16.49 23.27
C ASP A 246 -14.56 -15.64 22.42
N SER A 247 -15.85 -15.81 22.69
CA SER A 247 -16.96 -15.12 22.05
C SER A 247 -16.88 -13.63 22.34
N TYR A 248 -16.27 -12.86 21.44
CA TYR A 248 -16.52 -11.43 21.36
C TYR A 248 -17.82 -11.23 20.58
N THR A 249 -18.82 -10.67 21.27
CA THR A 249 -20.07 -10.18 20.68
C THR A 249 -19.74 -9.00 19.77
N TYR A 250 -19.54 -9.26 18.48
CA TYR A 250 -19.48 -8.20 17.48
C TYR A 250 -20.89 -7.73 17.15
N VAL A 251 -21.20 -6.49 17.54
CA VAL A 251 -22.35 -5.76 17.00
C VAL A 251 -22.00 -5.41 15.55
N ASN A 252 -22.61 -6.12 14.61
CA ASN A 252 -22.46 -5.90 13.19
C ASN A 252 -23.13 -4.56 12.83
N LEU A 253 -22.35 -3.49 12.73
CA LEU A 253 -22.77 -2.29 12.02
C LEU A 253 -22.26 -2.45 10.59
N THR A 254 -23.15 -2.94 9.75
CA THR A 254 -22.94 -3.01 8.30
C THR A 254 -22.84 -1.59 7.75
N LEU A 255 -21.68 -1.27 7.17
CA LEU A 255 -21.49 -0.18 6.20
C LEU A 255 -21.01 -0.80 4.90
#